data_AF-A0A951M9M8-F1
#
_entry.id   AF-A0A951M9M8-F1
#
_cell.length_a   1.000
_cell.length_b   1.000
_cell.length_c   1.000
_cell.angle_alpha   90.00
_cell.angle_beta   90.00
_cell.angle_gamma   90.00
#
_symmetry.space_group_name_H-M   'P 1'
#
loop_
_entity.id
_entity.type
_entity.pdbx_description
1 polymer ?
#
loop_
_entity_poly.entity_id
_entity_poly.type
_entity_poly.pdbx_seq_one_letter_code
_entity_poly.pdbx_strand_id
1 'polypeptide(L)'
;MAAPQPPRNDNVQPYPVLQRVFQFGEKDAGSVVSPDGNSANADSGSPEAVQDPEKRDDARPSAAMTARAEEVPQLRTQQAPALAPEDVAKAQSRLRPAKILFSQRVTGSATATIAMGYVPRDMRVARLCASELTEQLRHASPSYPAEIVPFDRLKEGTIVENYGAVFRSNWAWYGLSYRCEVDTDATKVVSFALDIGTRLTPEEWRRKGCPPNNC
;
A
#
# COMPACT_ATOMS: atom_id res chain seq x y z
N MET A 1 -31.04 60.02 -10.63
CA MET A 1 -29.84 60.31 -9.80
C MET A 1 -29.07 59.01 -9.66
N ALA A 2 -27.87 58.94 -10.25
CA ALA A 2 -27.05 57.73 -10.29
C ALA A 2 -26.24 57.58 -8.99
N ALA A 3 -26.10 56.36 -8.49
CA ALA A 3 -25.29 56.04 -7.32
C ALA A 3 -23.77 56.07 -7.65
N PRO A 4 -22.90 56.53 -6.75
CA PRO A 4 -21.46 56.61 -7.00
C PRO A 4 -20.81 55.22 -6.98
N GLN A 5 -19.86 54.97 -7.89
CA GLN A 5 -19.08 53.73 -7.94
C GLN A 5 -17.91 53.77 -6.94
N PRO A 6 -17.51 52.62 -6.35
CA PRO A 6 -16.36 52.56 -5.45
C PRO A 6 -15.03 52.67 -6.22
N PRO A 7 -13.95 53.15 -5.58
CA PRO A 7 -12.66 53.35 -6.24
C PRO A 7 -11.99 52.01 -6.59
N ARG A 8 -11.41 51.94 -7.80
CA ARG A 8 -10.54 50.84 -8.23
C ARG A 8 -9.22 50.91 -7.48
N ASN A 9 -8.82 49.79 -6.89
CA ASN A 9 -7.54 49.64 -6.22
C ASN A 9 -6.54 49.03 -7.22
N ASP A 10 -5.72 49.87 -7.86
CA ASP A 10 -4.81 49.48 -8.96
C ASP A 10 -3.50 48.81 -8.48
N ASN A 11 -3.49 48.20 -7.29
CA ASN A 11 -2.30 47.55 -6.76
C ASN A 11 -2.45 46.03 -6.77
N VAL A 12 -2.34 45.43 -7.95
CA VAL A 12 -2.12 43.99 -8.13
C VAL A 12 -0.67 43.83 -8.59
N GLN A 13 0.22 43.40 -7.68
CA GLN A 13 1.54 42.93 -8.09
C GLN A 13 1.39 41.63 -8.90
N PRO A 14 2.03 41.50 -10.07
CA PRO A 14 1.97 40.28 -10.84
C PRO A 14 2.80 39.17 -10.14
N TYR A 15 2.16 38.04 -9.84
CA TYR A 15 2.85 36.83 -9.40
C TYR A 15 3.84 36.37 -10.48
N PRO A 16 5.05 35.90 -10.13
CA PRO A 16 6.01 35.46 -11.13
C PRO A 16 5.51 34.17 -11.82
N VAL A 17 5.44 34.20 -13.15
CA VAL A 17 5.15 33.03 -13.97
C VAL A 17 6.40 32.15 -14.01
N LEU A 18 6.31 30.93 -13.47
CA LEU A 18 7.39 29.96 -13.56
C LEU A 18 7.53 29.48 -15.02
N GLN A 19 8.60 29.88 -15.70
CA GLN A 19 8.93 29.39 -17.03
C GLN A 19 9.49 27.96 -16.95
N ARG A 20 8.95 27.07 -17.79
CA ARG A 20 9.40 25.69 -17.92
C ARG A 20 10.59 25.65 -18.88
N VAL A 21 11.79 25.41 -18.36
CA VAL A 21 12.97 25.15 -19.20
C VAL A 21 12.97 23.69 -19.64
N PHE A 22 12.75 23.44 -20.93
CA PHE A 22 13.11 22.19 -21.56
C PHE A 22 14.34 22.45 -22.43
N GLN A 23 15.51 21.94 -22.01
CA GLN A 23 16.60 21.70 -22.94
C GLN A 23 16.53 20.24 -23.36
N PHE A 24 16.02 20.00 -24.57
CA PHE A 24 16.23 18.75 -25.27
C PHE A 24 17.67 18.74 -25.78
N GLY A 25 18.53 17.96 -25.13
CA GLY A 25 19.80 17.52 -25.70
C GLY A 25 19.51 16.42 -26.72
N GLU A 26 19.84 16.70 -27.97
CA GLU A 26 19.64 15.84 -29.13
C GLU A 26 20.75 14.78 -29.24
N LYS A 27 20.33 13.52 -29.48
CA LYS A 27 21.09 12.34 -29.97
C LYS A 27 22.15 11.73 -29.04
N ASP A 28 21.96 10.45 -28.70
CA ASP A 28 22.81 9.41 -29.29
C ASP A 28 22.19 8.00 -29.23
N ALA A 29 22.51 7.26 -30.28
CA ALA A 29 21.89 6.02 -30.71
C ALA A 29 22.11 4.83 -29.76
N GLY A 30 21.17 3.89 -29.79
CA GLY A 30 21.28 2.62 -29.08
C GLY A 30 22.53 1.82 -29.49
N SER A 31 23.05 1.01 -28.56
CA SER A 31 23.98 -0.06 -28.89
C SER A 31 23.45 -1.40 -28.42
N VAL A 32 23.67 -2.35 -29.32
CA VAL A 32 23.13 -3.69 -29.44
C VAL A 32 23.74 -4.63 -28.41
N VAL A 33 22.96 -5.65 -28.04
CA VAL A 33 23.38 -6.90 -27.38
C VAL A 33 24.70 -7.43 -27.99
N SER A 34 25.61 -7.92 -27.16
CA SER A 34 26.66 -8.85 -27.60
C SER A 34 26.58 -10.17 -26.80
N PRO A 35 26.60 -11.33 -27.50
CA PRO A 35 26.43 -12.66 -26.91
C PRO A 35 27.77 -13.32 -26.55
N ASP A 36 27.69 -14.30 -25.66
CA ASP A 36 28.69 -15.35 -25.34
C ASP A 36 30.00 -14.95 -24.65
N GLY A 37 30.30 -15.70 -23.58
CA GLY A 37 31.46 -15.50 -22.71
C GLY A 37 32.67 -16.38 -23.02
N ASN A 38 33.71 -16.23 -22.21
CA ASN A 38 34.62 -17.32 -21.83
C ASN A 38 35.49 -16.87 -20.64
N SER A 39 35.78 -17.84 -19.76
CA SER A 39 36.68 -17.74 -18.62
C SER A 39 38.16 -17.88 -19.01
N ALA A 40 39.00 -17.31 -18.14
CA ALA A 40 40.35 -17.74 -17.71
C ALA A 40 41.54 -17.74 -18.70
N ASN A 41 42.62 -17.05 -18.30
CA ASN A 41 43.97 -17.58 -17.96
C ASN A 41 45.05 -16.49 -18.22
N ALA A 42 45.81 -16.09 -17.19
CA ALA A 42 47.13 -16.62 -16.79
C ALA A 42 48.25 -15.76 -17.40
N ASP A 43 49.00 -15.02 -16.58
CA ASP A 43 50.37 -15.35 -16.12
C ASP A 43 51.33 -14.34 -16.83
N SER A 44 52.44 -13.82 -16.32
CA SER A 44 53.28 -14.14 -15.17
C SER A 44 54.20 -12.95 -14.88
N GLY A 45 54.78 -12.89 -13.68
CA GLY A 45 55.84 -11.93 -13.33
C GLY A 45 56.16 -11.85 -11.84
N SER A 46 56.55 -12.96 -11.21
CA SER A 46 57.30 -13.03 -9.93
C SER A 46 58.81 -12.90 -10.20
N PRO A 47 59.73 -12.64 -9.22
CA PRO A 47 60.02 -13.48 -8.03
C PRO A 47 60.38 -12.63 -6.76
N GLU A 48 60.73 -13.08 -5.54
CA GLU A 48 61.21 -14.33 -4.91
C GLU A 48 60.98 -14.14 -3.37
N ALA A 49 60.32 -15.04 -2.63
CA ALA A 49 60.85 -16.23 -1.92
C ALA A 49 61.49 -15.89 -0.53
N VAL A 50 61.47 -16.66 0.56
CA VAL A 50 61.27 -18.08 0.91
C VAL A 50 60.95 -18.08 2.46
N GLN A 51 60.06 -18.87 3.08
CA GLN A 51 60.33 -20.17 3.75
C GLN A 51 59.12 -20.61 4.61
N ASP A 52 58.67 -21.86 4.43
CA ASP A 52 57.95 -22.75 5.36
C ASP A 52 59.04 -23.74 5.93
N PRO A 53 58.93 -24.52 7.05
CA PRO A 53 57.70 -25.20 7.50
C PRO A 53 57.47 -25.56 9.00
N GLU A 54 56.25 -26.03 9.26
CA GLU A 54 55.74 -26.98 10.29
C GLU A 54 56.14 -26.88 11.79
N LYS A 55 55.14 -26.88 12.71
CA LYS A 55 54.72 -28.07 13.54
C LYS A 55 53.93 -27.69 14.82
N ARG A 56 52.92 -28.53 15.11
CA ARG A 56 52.25 -28.89 16.40
C ARG A 56 50.86 -28.28 16.72
N ASP A 57 49.89 -29.19 16.68
CA ASP A 57 48.68 -29.32 17.50
C ASP A 57 48.77 -28.71 18.91
N ASP A 58 47.69 -28.06 19.35
CA ASP A 58 46.89 -28.55 20.48
C ASP A 58 45.54 -27.81 20.58
N ALA A 59 44.51 -28.57 20.96
CA ALA A 59 43.11 -28.22 20.97
C ALA A 59 42.68 -27.23 22.08
N ARG A 60 41.76 -26.30 21.77
CA ARG A 60 40.49 -26.10 22.52
C ARG A 60 39.55 -25.08 21.81
N PRO A 61 38.23 -25.33 21.73
CA PRO A 61 37.29 -24.43 21.06
C PRO A 61 36.94 -23.24 21.94
N SER A 62 36.90 -22.03 21.38
CA SER A 62 36.43 -20.84 22.10
C SER A 62 35.30 -20.14 21.34
N ALA A 63 34.18 -20.08 22.05
CA ALA A 63 33.10 -19.10 21.98
C ALA A 63 32.28 -19.01 20.69
N ALA A 64 31.13 -19.68 20.77
CA ALA A 64 29.94 -19.47 19.97
C ALA A 64 29.63 -17.99 19.70
N MET A 65 29.50 -17.69 18.43
CA MET A 65 28.84 -16.50 17.92
C MET A 65 27.34 -16.61 18.24
N THR A 66 26.91 -16.07 19.37
CA THR A 66 25.48 -15.84 19.63
C THR A 66 25.01 -14.72 18.71
N ALA A 67 24.62 -15.10 17.50
CA ALA A 67 23.70 -14.32 16.70
C ALA A 67 22.43 -14.15 17.53
N ARG A 68 22.25 -12.95 18.10
CA ARG A 68 20.93 -12.49 18.54
C ARG A 68 20.07 -12.48 17.29
N ALA A 69 19.29 -13.54 17.11
CA ALA A 69 18.09 -13.47 16.32
C ALA A 69 17.21 -12.41 17.00
N GLU A 70 17.19 -11.21 16.42
CA GLU A 70 16.07 -10.29 16.64
C GLU A 70 14.84 -11.03 16.17
N GLU A 71 14.15 -11.61 17.14
CA GLU A 71 12.81 -12.14 17.00
C GLU A 71 11.92 -10.98 16.61
N VAL A 72 11.75 -10.79 15.29
CA VAL A 72 10.76 -9.91 14.69
C VAL A 72 9.44 -10.27 15.37
N PRO A 73 8.83 -9.38 16.17
CA PRO A 73 7.59 -9.72 16.84
C PRO A 73 6.57 -10.09 15.78
N GLN A 74 6.18 -11.37 15.76
CA GLN A 74 5.09 -11.84 14.93
C GLN A 74 3.91 -10.92 15.22
N LEU A 75 3.48 -10.21 14.18
CA LEU A 75 2.29 -9.39 14.19
C LEU A 75 1.13 -10.31 14.58
N ARG A 76 0.81 -10.37 15.87
CA ARG A 76 -0.41 -11.01 16.34
C ARG A 76 -1.52 -10.27 15.62
N THR A 77 -2.15 -10.93 14.66
CA THR A 77 -3.50 -10.61 14.22
C THR A 77 -4.38 -10.69 15.45
N GLN A 78 -4.48 -9.57 16.17
CA GLN A 78 -5.49 -9.37 17.18
C GLN A 78 -6.79 -9.33 16.39
N GLN A 79 -7.43 -10.49 16.26
CA GLN A 79 -8.77 -10.60 15.75
C GLN A 79 -9.62 -9.66 16.60
N ALA A 80 -10.13 -8.58 16.00
CA ALA A 80 -11.10 -7.72 16.67
C ALA A 80 -12.25 -8.62 17.17
N PRO A 81 -12.85 -8.33 18.36
CA PRO A 81 -13.96 -9.11 18.88
C PRO A 81 -15.03 -9.29 17.80
N ALA A 82 -15.45 -10.53 17.56
CA ALA A 82 -16.52 -10.83 16.62
C ALA A 82 -17.80 -10.08 17.05
N LEU A 83 -18.41 -9.35 16.11
CA LEU A 83 -19.66 -8.63 16.34
C LEU A 83 -20.80 -9.60 16.62
N ALA A 84 -21.78 -9.18 17.45
CA ALA A 84 -22.98 -9.96 17.66
C ALA A 84 -23.81 -10.04 16.35
N PRO A 85 -24.58 -11.13 16.13
CA PRO A 85 -25.34 -11.31 14.89
C PRO A 85 -26.34 -10.17 14.57
N GLU A 86 -26.98 -9.60 15.60
CA GLU A 86 -27.89 -8.47 15.43
C GLU A 86 -27.16 -7.21 14.95
N ASP A 87 -25.96 -6.96 15.46
CA ASP A 87 -25.13 -5.83 15.03
C ASP A 87 -24.66 -6.01 13.58
N VAL A 88 -24.35 -7.24 13.16
CA VAL A 88 -24.01 -7.58 11.77
C VAL A 88 -25.19 -7.30 10.85
N ALA A 89 -26.39 -7.79 11.17
CA ALA A 89 -27.59 -7.55 10.36
C ALA A 89 -27.90 -6.05 10.24
N LYS A 90 -27.74 -5.31 11.33
CA LYS A 90 -27.92 -3.85 11.35
C LYS A 90 -26.90 -3.15 10.46
N ALA A 91 -25.62 -3.54 10.52
CA ALA A 91 -24.58 -2.97 9.68
C ALA A 91 -24.82 -3.28 8.18
N GLN A 92 -25.20 -4.52 7.85
CA GLN A 92 -25.59 -4.91 6.49
C GLN A 92 -26.71 -4.04 5.93
N SER A 93 -27.73 -3.74 6.74
CA SER A 93 -28.89 -2.93 6.32
C SER A 93 -28.55 -1.48 5.96
N ARG A 94 -27.41 -0.98 6.46
CA ARG A 94 -26.95 0.41 6.24
C ARG A 94 -26.02 0.56 5.04
N LEU A 95 -25.49 -0.56 4.52
CA LEU A 95 -24.57 -0.53 3.39
C LEU A 95 -25.24 0.14 2.17
N ARG A 96 -24.53 1.11 1.60
CA ARG A 96 -24.95 1.78 0.37
C ARG A 96 -24.15 1.21 -0.80
N PRO A 97 -24.80 0.58 -1.79
CA PRO A 97 -24.11 0.09 -2.99
C PRO A 97 -23.46 1.24 -3.76
N ALA A 98 -22.22 1.02 -4.19
CA ALA A 98 -21.50 1.93 -5.05
C ALA A 98 -22.12 1.93 -6.45
N LYS A 99 -22.36 3.13 -6.99
CA LYS A 99 -22.89 3.29 -8.35
C LYS A 99 -21.81 3.17 -9.42
N ILE A 100 -20.57 3.47 -9.05
CA ILE A 100 -19.39 3.48 -9.92
C ILE A 100 -18.31 2.72 -9.17
N LEU A 101 -17.64 1.77 -9.84
CA LEU A 101 -16.44 1.12 -9.34
C LEU A 101 -15.22 1.78 -9.98
N PHE A 102 -14.30 2.27 -9.17
CA PHE A 102 -13.16 3.08 -9.63
C PHE A 102 -11.93 2.22 -9.96
N SER A 103 -11.73 1.10 -9.25
CA SER A 103 -10.55 0.24 -9.35
C SER A 103 -10.38 -0.44 -10.72
N GLN A 104 -11.48 -0.68 -11.44
CA GLN A 104 -11.45 -1.33 -12.77
C GLN A 104 -10.64 -0.55 -13.82
N ARG A 105 -10.51 0.78 -13.66
CA ARG A 105 -9.77 1.63 -14.61
C ARG A 105 -8.25 1.46 -14.51
N VAL A 106 -7.76 0.90 -13.41
CA VAL A 106 -6.32 0.77 -13.12
C VAL A 106 -5.83 -0.67 -13.32
N THR A 107 -6.66 -1.68 -13.03
CA THR A 107 -6.26 -3.10 -13.11
C THR A 107 -6.64 -3.79 -14.42
N GLY A 108 -7.40 -3.15 -15.31
CA GLY A 108 -7.98 -3.79 -16.50
C GLY A 108 -7.03 -4.06 -17.69
N SER A 109 -5.72 -3.83 -17.58
CA SER A 109 -4.78 -4.11 -18.69
C SER A 109 -4.26 -5.55 -18.64
N ALA A 110 -4.08 -6.18 -19.80
CA ALA A 110 -3.55 -7.55 -19.88
C ALA A 110 -2.20 -7.71 -19.16
N THR A 111 -1.32 -6.71 -19.26
CA THR A 111 -0.03 -6.69 -18.56
C THR A 111 -0.20 -6.63 -17.04
N ALA A 112 -1.14 -5.84 -16.53
CA ALA A 112 -1.44 -5.79 -15.09
C ALA A 112 -1.98 -7.14 -14.60
N THR A 113 -2.83 -7.81 -15.38
CA THR A 113 -3.33 -9.15 -15.03
C THR A 113 -2.22 -10.20 -14.99
N ILE A 114 -1.29 -10.20 -15.95
CA ILE A 114 -0.14 -11.12 -15.94
C ILE A 114 0.76 -10.86 -14.73
N ALA A 115 1.06 -9.59 -14.43
CA ALA A 115 1.87 -9.22 -13.27
C ALA A 115 1.22 -9.64 -11.94
N MET A 116 -0.12 -9.61 -11.86
CA MET A 116 -0.89 -10.10 -10.72
C MET A 116 -0.74 -11.61 -10.51
N GLY A 117 -0.36 -12.39 -11.51
CA GLY A 117 -0.16 -13.84 -11.39
C GLY A 117 0.86 -14.26 -10.31
N TYR A 118 1.84 -13.40 -10.01
CA TYR A 118 2.85 -13.63 -8.97
C TYR A 118 2.42 -13.16 -7.57
N VAL A 119 1.32 -12.42 -7.46
CA VAL A 119 0.77 -11.95 -6.20
C VAL A 119 -0.17 -13.03 -5.65
N PRO A 120 -0.02 -13.49 -4.40
CA PRO A 120 -0.96 -14.43 -3.79
C PRO A 120 -2.41 -13.95 -3.90
N ARG A 121 -3.34 -14.87 -4.18
CA ARG A 121 -4.76 -14.54 -4.43
C ARG A 121 -5.34 -13.64 -3.35
N ASP A 122 -5.10 -13.97 -2.09
CA ASP A 122 -5.62 -13.23 -0.95
C ASP A 122 -5.09 -11.79 -0.85
N MET A 123 -3.83 -11.57 -1.24
CA MET A 123 -3.24 -10.25 -1.40
C MET A 123 -3.83 -9.47 -2.58
N ARG A 124 -4.17 -10.16 -3.68
CA ARG A 124 -4.87 -9.51 -4.80
C ARG A 124 -6.25 -9.01 -4.38
N VAL A 125 -7.02 -9.84 -3.67
CA VAL A 125 -8.33 -9.44 -3.12
C VAL A 125 -8.17 -8.23 -2.22
N ALA A 126 -7.26 -8.28 -1.24
CA ALA A 126 -7.03 -7.18 -0.31
C ALA A 126 -6.65 -5.88 -1.04
N ARG A 127 -5.77 -5.95 -2.04
CA ARG A 127 -5.35 -4.78 -2.82
C ARG A 127 -6.49 -4.19 -3.64
N LEU A 128 -7.28 -5.03 -4.30
CA LEU A 128 -8.45 -4.62 -5.07
C LEU A 128 -9.46 -3.90 -4.16
N CYS A 129 -9.87 -4.55 -3.07
CA CYS A 129 -10.85 -4.00 -2.15
C CYS A 129 -10.36 -2.72 -1.45
N ALA A 130 -9.09 -2.65 -1.02
CA ALA A 130 -8.52 -1.45 -0.40
C ALA A 130 -8.43 -0.28 -1.39
N SER A 131 -8.07 -0.55 -2.65
CA SER A 131 -8.00 0.48 -3.68
C SER A 131 -9.39 1.04 -4.01
N GLU A 132 -10.39 0.17 -4.13
CA GLU A 132 -11.77 0.58 -4.35
C GLU A 132 -12.28 1.39 -3.16
N LEU A 133 -12.08 0.90 -1.93
CA LEU A 133 -12.50 1.61 -0.72
C LEU A 133 -11.90 3.01 -0.62
N THR A 134 -10.60 3.15 -0.92
CA THR A 134 -9.93 4.45 -0.91
C THR A 134 -10.56 5.43 -1.90
N GLU A 135 -10.89 4.96 -3.11
CA GLU A 135 -11.52 5.80 -4.13
C GLU A 135 -12.99 6.11 -3.82
N GLN A 136 -13.74 5.17 -3.23
CA GLN A 136 -15.09 5.43 -2.73
C GLN A 136 -15.09 6.51 -1.64
N LEU A 137 -14.14 6.43 -0.70
CA LEU A 137 -13.97 7.42 0.37
C LEU A 137 -13.57 8.80 -0.19
N ARG A 138 -12.66 8.83 -1.17
CA ARG A 138 -12.25 10.06 -1.87
C ARG A 138 -13.42 10.75 -2.57
N HIS A 139 -14.33 9.99 -3.19
CA HIS A 139 -15.48 10.52 -3.93
C HIS A 139 -16.77 10.63 -3.10
N ALA A 140 -16.73 10.30 -1.81
CA ALA A 140 -17.85 10.47 -0.90
C ALA A 140 -18.18 11.96 -0.66
N SER A 141 -19.32 12.22 -0.02
CA SER A 141 -19.72 13.54 0.45
C SER A 141 -20.04 13.48 1.95
N PRO A 142 -19.23 14.12 2.82
CA PRO A 142 -17.98 14.81 2.50
C PRO A 142 -16.89 13.85 1.96
N SER A 143 -15.86 14.40 1.32
CA SER A 143 -14.72 13.63 0.83
C SER A 143 -13.81 13.23 1.99
N TYR A 144 -13.34 11.98 1.98
CA TYR A 144 -12.41 11.43 2.96
C TYR A 144 -11.11 10.99 2.26
N PRO A 145 -10.07 11.85 2.20
CA PRO A 145 -8.75 11.40 1.77
C PRO A 145 -8.20 10.44 2.83
N ALA A 146 -8.37 9.14 2.59
CA ALA A 146 -7.98 8.12 3.56
C ALA A 146 -6.47 7.92 3.56
N GLU A 147 -5.88 7.97 4.75
CA GLU A 147 -4.47 7.69 5.00
C GLU A 147 -4.26 6.20 5.32
N ILE A 148 -5.24 5.59 5.98
CA ILE A 148 -5.25 4.17 6.36
C ILE A 148 -6.64 3.62 6.07
N VAL A 149 -6.70 2.47 5.39
CA VAL A 149 -7.93 1.71 5.13
C VAL A 149 -7.70 0.23 5.48
N PRO A 150 -8.76 -0.53 5.79
CA PRO A 150 -8.67 -1.99 5.95
C PRO A 150 -8.02 -2.68 4.76
N PHE A 151 -7.20 -3.69 5.05
CA PHE A 151 -6.49 -4.51 4.06
C PHE A 151 -6.81 -5.99 4.28
N ASP A 152 -8.10 -6.33 4.19
CA ASP A 152 -8.62 -7.65 4.51
C ASP A 152 -8.27 -8.68 3.42
N ARG A 153 -7.51 -9.71 3.81
CA ARG A 153 -7.07 -10.81 2.94
C ARG A 153 -8.15 -11.90 2.88
N LEU A 154 -8.39 -12.43 1.69
CA LEU A 154 -9.35 -13.51 1.47
C LEU A 154 -8.74 -14.65 0.66
N LYS A 155 -8.43 -15.77 1.34
CA LYS A 155 -7.85 -16.96 0.69
C LYS A 155 -8.85 -17.62 -0.24
N GLU A 156 -10.08 -17.81 0.22
CA GLU A 156 -11.14 -18.54 -0.48
C GLU A 156 -12.42 -17.70 -0.58
N GLY A 157 -13.22 -17.92 -1.62
CA GLY A 157 -14.42 -17.13 -1.88
C GLY A 157 -14.13 -15.76 -2.52
N THR A 158 -15.19 -15.03 -2.86
CA THR A 158 -15.11 -13.77 -3.63
C THR A 158 -15.51 -12.53 -2.85
N ILE A 159 -16.03 -12.70 -1.62
CA ILE A 159 -16.65 -11.63 -0.86
C ILE A 159 -15.84 -11.36 0.40
N VAL A 160 -15.41 -10.11 0.56
CA VAL A 160 -14.90 -9.55 1.82
C VAL A 160 -16.02 -8.75 2.46
N GLU A 161 -16.36 -9.09 3.70
CA GLU A 161 -17.31 -8.34 4.53
C GLU A 161 -16.64 -7.97 5.84
N ASN A 162 -16.64 -6.68 6.16
CA ASN A 162 -16.11 -6.19 7.43
C ASN A 162 -17.02 -5.09 7.96
N TYR A 163 -17.83 -5.44 8.95
CA TYR A 163 -18.82 -4.55 9.57
C TYR A 163 -18.30 -3.79 10.79
N GLY A 164 -17.11 -4.16 11.27
CA GLY A 164 -16.47 -3.56 12.43
C GLY A 164 -15.25 -2.71 12.09
N ALA A 165 -15.01 -2.49 10.80
CA ALA A 165 -13.81 -1.87 10.26
C ALA A 165 -13.67 -0.42 10.71
N VAL A 166 -12.47 0.11 10.50
CA VAL A 166 -12.14 1.51 10.72
C VAL A 166 -11.17 1.99 9.65
N PHE A 167 -11.22 3.28 9.36
CA PHE A 167 -10.26 3.94 8.48
C PHE A 167 -9.81 5.26 9.10
N ARG A 168 -8.65 5.76 8.68
CA ARG A 168 -8.12 7.05 9.11
C ARG A 168 -8.19 8.06 7.97
N SER A 169 -8.71 9.24 8.26
CA SER A 169 -8.67 10.39 7.36
C SER A 169 -8.54 11.67 8.16
N ASN A 170 -7.68 12.59 7.72
CA ASN A 170 -7.37 13.84 8.43
C ASN A 170 -7.00 13.61 9.90
N TRP A 171 -6.15 12.61 10.18
CA TRP A 171 -5.72 12.22 11.53
C TRP A 171 -6.86 11.78 12.48
N ALA A 172 -8.05 11.55 11.96
CA ALA A 172 -9.21 11.07 12.70
C ALA A 172 -9.59 9.67 12.26
N TRP A 173 -9.98 8.84 13.23
CA TRP A 173 -10.50 7.50 12.97
C TRP A 173 -12.02 7.54 12.81
N TYR A 174 -12.54 6.74 11.90
CA TYR A 174 -13.96 6.62 11.61
C TYR A 174 -14.39 5.16 11.64
N GLY A 175 -15.62 4.90 12.08
CA GLY A 175 -16.24 3.60 11.89
C GLY A 175 -16.52 3.34 10.41
N LEU A 176 -16.43 2.08 9.99
CA LEU A 176 -16.72 1.67 8.62
C LEU A 176 -17.35 0.28 8.61
N SER A 177 -18.35 0.13 7.77
CA SER A 177 -18.82 -1.16 7.33
C SER A 177 -18.70 -1.23 5.81
N TYR A 178 -18.19 -2.34 5.28
CA TYR A 178 -18.15 -2.51 3.83
C TYR A 178 -18.30 -3.97 3.41
N ARG A 179 -18.77 -4.14 2.17
CA ARG A 179 -18.79 -5.38 1.42
C ARG A 179 -18.10 -5.14 0.09
N CYS A 180 -17.08 -5.93 -0.21
CA CYS A 180 -16.36 -5.91 -1.47
C CYS A 180 -16.45 -7.30 -2.10
N GLU A 181 -16.93 -7.38 -3.34
CA GLU A 181 -16.94 -8.61 -4.10
C GLU A 181 -16.00 -8.48 -5.29
N VAL A 182 -15.10 -9.46 -5.43
CA VAL A 182 -14.20 -9.59 -6.58
C VAL A 182 -14.71 -10.67 -7.53
N ASP A 183 -14.19 -10.68 -8.75
CA ASP A 183 -14.35 -11.84 -9.63
C ASP A 183 -13.60 -13.07 -9.09
N THR A 184 -13.90 -14.25 -9.63
CA THR A 184 -13.37 -15.55 -9.18
C THR A 184 -11.84 -15.58 -9.14
N ASP A 185 -11.21 -14.95 -10.14
CA ASP A 185 -9.76 -14.93 -10.34
C ASP A 185 -9.05 -13.85 -9.49
N ALA A 186 -9.81 -13.02 -8.77
CA ALA A 186 -9.34 -11.87 -8.00
C ALA A 186 -8.51 -10.91 -8.87
N THR A 187 -9.09 -10.49 -10.00
CA THR A 187 -8.51 -9.54 -10.96
C THR A 187 -9.23 -8.19 -10.98
N LYS A 188 -10.49 -8.15 -10.56
CA LYS A 188 -11.30 -6.92 -10.49
C LYS A 188 -12.37 -6.97 -9.41
N VAL A 189 -12.79 -5.80 -8.94
CA VAL A 189 -13.99 -5.64 -8.10
C VAL A 189 -15.23 -5.66 -8.99
N VAL A 190 -16.22 -6.49 -8.65
CA VAL A 190 -17.50 -6.63 -9.36
C VAL A 190 -18.67 -6.00 -8.61
N SER A 191 -18.59 -5.89 -7.28
CA SER A 191 -19.56 -5.12 -6.50
C SER A 191 -18.89 -4.52 -5.25
N PHE A 192 -19.37 -3.36 -4.82
CA PHE A 192 -18.90 -2.70 -3.61
C PHE A 192 -20.04 -1.99 -2.92
N ALA A 193 -20.10 -2.06 -1.61
CA ALA A 193 -21.04 -1.31 -0.80
C ALA A 193 -20.38 -0.88 0.51
N LEU A 194 -20.69 0.32 0.99
CA LEU A 194 -20.13 0.84 2.24
C LEU A 194 -21.13 1.67 3.05
N ASP A 195 -20.90 1.72 4.34
CA ASP A 195 -21.50 2.68 5.28
C ASP A 195 -20.36 3.36 6.05
N ILE A 196 -20.31 4.69 5.96
CA ILE A 196 -19.32 5.50 6.68
C ILE A 196 -19.94 5.87 8.02
N GLY A 197 -19.35 5.34 9.09
CA GLY A 197 -19.75 5.63 10.45
C GLY A 197 -19.26 6.99 10.95
N THR A 198 -19.52 7.25 12.22
CA THR A 198 -19.07 8.48 12.88
C THR A 198 -17.57 8.45 13.14
N ARG A 199 -17.00 9.64 13.36
CA ARG A 199 -15.66 9.78 13.93
C ARG A 199 -15.63 9.10 15.30
N LEU A 200 -14.61 8.29 15.53
CA LEU A 200 -14.37 7.61 16.79
C LEU A 200 -13.69 8.54 17.80
N THR A 201 -14.15 8.46 19.04
CA THR A 201 -13.45 9.02 20.19
C THR A 201 -12.23 8.17 20.56
N PRO A 202 -11.23 8.71 21.28
CA PRO A 202 -10.10 7.93 21.79
C PRO A 202 -10.48 6.73 22.66
N GLU A 203 -11.67 6.74 23.29
CA GLU A 203 -12.17 5.60 24.07
C GLU A 203 -12.73 4.50 23.16
N GLU A 204 -13.57 4.84 22.20
CA GLU A 204 -14.10 3.88 21.21
C GLU A 204 -12.96 3.25 20.40
N TRP A 205 -11.95 4.05 20.06
CA TRP A 205 -10.72 3.60 19.42
C TRP A 205 -9.99 2.52 20.25
N ARG A 206 -9.74 2.80 21.54
CA ARG A 206 -9.11 1.83 22.45
C ARG A 206 -9.91 0.55 22.58
N ARG A 207 -11.25 0.63 22.61
CA ARG A 207 -12.13 -0.53 22.72
C ARG A 207 -12.04 -1.47 21.51
N LYS A 208 -11.61 -0.97 20.35
CA LYS A 208 -11.37 -1.76 19.13
C LYS A 208 -10.00 -2.47 19.11
N GLY A 209 -9.14 -2.27 20.12
CA GLY A 209 -7.88 -2.98 20.26
C GLY A 209 -6.74 -2.46 19.36
N CYS A 210 -6.88 -1.26 18.78
CA CYS A 210 -5.89 -0.73 17.86
C CYS A 210 -4.87 0.20 18.52
N PRO A 211 -3.55 0.02 18.30
CA PRO A 211 -2.53 0.95 18.75
C PRO A 211 -2.67 2.33 18.09
N PRO A 212 -2.21 3.42 18.72
CA PRO A 212 -2.49 4.81 18.31
C PRO A 212 -2.12 5.17 16.86
N ASN A 213 -1.21 4.40 16.24
CA ASN A 213 -0.72 4.65 14.89
C ASN A 213 -1.20 3.65 13.83
N ASN A 214 -1.84 2.53 14.21
CA ASN A 214 -2.27 1.52 13.24
C ASN A 214 -3.41 0.63 13.78
N CYS A 215 -4.49 0.47 13.01
CA CYS A 215 -5.20 -0.79 12.84
C CYS A 215 -4.77 -1.29 11.44
#